data_AF-A0A0B1Q338-F1
#
_entry.id   AF-A0A0B1Q338-F1
#
_cell.length_a   1.000
_cell.length_b   1.000
_cell.length_c   1.000
_cell.angle_alpha   90.00
_cell.angle_beta   90.00
_cell.angle_gamma   90.00
#
_symmetry.space_group_name_H-M   'P 1'
#
loop_
_entity.id
_entity.type
_entity.pdbx_description
1 polymer ?
#
loop_
_entity_poly.entity_id
_entity_poly.type
_entity_poly.pdbx_seq_one_letter_code
_entity_poly.pdbx_strand_id
1 'polypeptide(L)'
;MPARLAVASLAACILAPTFTAAAPFGLHAGDRPPSFTILRDNGDGTLVVGNVPAAYPGLVQFFARYDEANGLCSIAGVTAPFDGDVEGIAARLYFDALATRLSGLYGAAKLYSFAIPAGTGDAGWSAEIASGGRYHYAFWHGAPEEDARSIALSVGAREDGRPFVLLTYDFVNFDRCVETRALGEAPAL
;
A
#
# COMPACT_ATOMS: atom_id res chain seq x y z
N MET A 1 -31.40 62.79 -18.66
CA MET A 1 -31.14 61.95 -17.47
C MET A 1 -31.09 60.49 -17.90
N PRO A 2 -29.91 59.85 -18.07
CA PRO A 2 -29.85 58.43 -18.38
C PRO A 2 -29.76 57.59 -17.10
N ALA A 3 -30.70 56.65 -16.96
CA ALA A 3 -30.72 55.66 -15.89
C ALA A 3 -29.61 54.62 -16.12
N ARG A 4 -28.73 54.45 -15.12
CA ARG A 4 -27.68 53.44 -15.13
C ARG A 4 -28.24 52.13 -14.55
N LEU A 5 -28.37 51.09 -15.38
CA LEU A 5 -28.58 49.72 -14.91
C LEU A 5 -27.30 49.24 -14.22
N ALA A 6 -27.38 48.94 -12.93
CA ALA A 6 -26.33 48.23 -12.21
C ALA A 6 -26.52 46.73 -12.44
N VAL A 7 -25.56 46.10 -13.12
CA VAL A 7 -25.49 44.64 -13.26
C VAL A 7 -24.79 44.09 -12.02
N ALA A 8 -25.56 43.41 -11.16
CA ALA A 8 -25.01 42.71 -10.01
C ALA A 8 -24.43 41.36 -10.47
N SER A 9 -23.10 41.26 -10.52
CA SER A 9 -22.42 39.98 -10.74
C SER A 9 -22.52 39.11 -9.49
N LEU A 10 -23.34 38.04 -9.55
CA LEU A 10 -23.28 36.94 -8.59
C LEU A 10 -21.97 36.17 -8.80
N ALA A 11 -21.01 36.33 -7.89
CA ALA A 11 -19.87 35.45 -7.80
C ALA A 11 -20.32 34.10 -7.22
N ALA A 12 -20.51 33.10 -8.09
CA ALA A 12 -20.75 31.72 -7.68
C ALA A 12 -19.43 31.13 -7.15
N CYS A 13 -19.28 31.04 -5.83
CA CYS A 13 -18.22 30.25 -5.20
C CYS A 13 -18.43 28.78 -5.55
N ILE A 14 -17.68 28.29 -6.55
CA ILE A 14 -17.60 26.86 -6.86
C ILE A 14 -16.84 26.21 -5.70
N LEU A 15 -17.58 25.64 -4.76
CA LEU A 15 -17.04 24.72 -3.75
C LEU A 15 -16.50 23.49 -4.49
N ALA A 16 -15.20 23.46 -4.74
CA ALA A 16 -14.54 22.25 -5.19
C ALA A 16 -14.67 21.20 -4.07
N PRO A 17 -15.12 19.97 -4.36
CA PRO A 17 -15.10 18.91 -3.38
C PRO A 17 -13.65 18.66 -2.98
N THR A 18 -13.34 18.84 -1.70
CA THR A 18 -12.11 18.35 -1.12
C THR A 18 -12.21 16.83 -1.14
N PHE A 19 -11.55 16.20 -2.12
CA PHE A 19 -11.24 14.79 -2.02
C PHE A 19 -10.24 14.65 -0.86
N THR A 20 -10.74 14.42 0.35
CA THR A 20 -9.93 13.75 1.36
C THR A 20 -9.65 12.38 0.75
N ALA A 21 -8.42 12.13 0.33
CA ALA A 21 -8.02 10.81 -0.07
C ALA A 21 -8.32 9.86 1.11
N ALA A 22 -8.88 8.72 0.75
CA ALA A 22 -9.35 7.77 1.75
C ALA A 22 -8.13 7.23 2.50
N ALA A 23 -8.23 7.16 3.83
CA ALA A 23 -7.19 6.56 4.67
C ALA A 23 -6.85 5.14 4.18
N PRO A 24 -5.60 4.67 4.33
CA PRO A 24 -5.17 3.35 3.89
C PRO A 24 -6.11 2.24 4.37
N PHE A 25 -6.84 1.63 3.43
CA PHE A 25 -7.87 0.63 3.72
C PHE A 25 -8.98 1.06 4.70
N GLY A 26 -9.15 2.36 4.92
CA GLY A 26 -10.04 2.93 5.93
C GLY A 26 -9.51 2.81 7.36
N LEU A 27 -8.20 2.64 7.53
CA LEU A 27 -7.50 2.56 8.80
C LEU A 27 -6.49 3.70 8.94
N HIS A 28 -6.23 4.09 10.19
CA HIS A 28 -5.40 5.22 10.57
C HIS A 28 -4.23 4.79 11.45
N ALA A 29 -3.22 5.67 11.55
CA ALA A 29 -2.09 5.48 12.44
C ALA A 29 -2.56 5.34 13.89
N GLY A 30 -2.14 4.27 14.57
CA GLY A 30 -2.47 4.03 15.97
C GLY A 30 -3.86 3.45 16.23
N ASP A 31 -4.60 3.07 15.18
CA ASP A 31 -5.84 2.30 15.33
C ASP A 31 -5.63 1.06 16.19
N ARG A 32 -6.66 0.67 16.94
CA ARG A 32 -6.66 -0.52 17.81
C ARG A 32 -7.91 -1.35 17.56
N PRO A 33 -7.93 -2.64 17.93
CA PRO A 33 -9.18 -3.39 18.01
C PRO A 33 -10.24 -2.60 18.83
N PRO A 34 -11.51 -2.55 18.39
CA PRO A 34 -12.11 -3.38 17.34
C PRO A 34 -12.12 -2.74 15.93
N SER A 35 -11.38 -1.65 15.66
CA SER A 35 -11.35 -1.02 14.32
C SER A 35 -10.90 -1.99 13.21
N PHE A 36 -10.14 -3.02 13.58
CA PHE A 36 -9.82 -4.18 12.77
C PHE A 36 -9.82 -5.45 13.64
N THR A 37 -10.01 -6.60 12.99
CA THR A 37 -10.02 -7.91 13.67
C THR A 37 -8.69 -8.61 13.50
N ILE A 38 -8.09 -9.05 14.61
CA ILE A 38 -6.90 -9.89 14.61
C ILE A 38 -7.33 -11.34 14.41
N LEU A 39 -6.94 -11.95 13.30
CA LEU A 39 -7.20 -13.37 13.04
C LEU A 39 -6.08 -14.26 13.58
N ARG A 40 -4.84 -13.78 13.51
CA ARG A 40 -3.66 -14.50 13.98
C ARG A 40 -2.55 -13.52 14.32
N ASP A 41 -1.84 -13.79 15.41
CA ASP A 41 -0.54 -13.18 15.71
C ASP A 41 0.57 -14.14 15.29
N ASN A 42 1.54 -13.67 14.51
CA ASN A 42 2.67 -14.50 14.08
C ASN A 42 3.82 -14.51 15.12
N GLY A 43 3.72 -13.73 16.21
CA GLY A 43 4.74 -13.66 17.27
C GLY A 43 5.99 -12.84 16.90
N ASP A 44 6.00 -12.26 15.71
CA ASP A 44 7.07 -11.43 15.16
C ASP A 44 6.59 -9.98 14.93
N GLY A 45 5.63 -9.50 15.72
CA GLY A 45 5.03 -8.17 15.56
C GLY A 45 4.20 -7.98 14.29
N THR A 46 4.02 -9.03 13.47
CA THR A 46 3.11 -9.04 12.33
C THR A 46 1.84 -9.82 12.66
N LEU A 47 0.71 -9.19 12.42
CA LEU A 47 -0.62 -9.78 12.61
C LEU A 47 -1.24 -10.11 11.25
N VAL A 48 -2.00 -11.20 11.18
CA VAL A 48 -2.98 -11.39 10.12
C VAL A 48 -4.26 -10.71 10.53
N VAL A 49 -4.67 -9.75 9.71
CA VAL A 49 -5.89 -8.98 9.90
C VAL A 49 -7.00 -9.61 9.06
N GLY A 50 -8.21 -9.59 9.62
CA GLY A 50 -9.42 -9.98 8.90
C GLY A 50 -9.84 -8.92 7.90
N ASN A 51 -11.14 -8.63 7.86
CA ASN A 51 -11.66 -7.61 6.96
C ASN A 51 -11.16 -6.23 7.38
N VAL A 52 -10.71 -5.45 6.40
CA VAL A 52 -10.43 -4.02 6.53
C VAL A 52 -11.62 -3.21 6.00
N PRO A 53 -11.90 -2.00 6.53
CA PRO A 53 -13.09 -1.23 6.15
C PRO A 53 -13.22 -0.92 4.64
N ALA A 54 -12.10 -0.66 3.96
CA ALA A 54 -12.09 -0.21 2.57
C ALA A 54 -10.99 -0.89 1.73
N ALA A 55 -11.09 -2.22 1.58
CA ALA A 55 -10.17 -3.00 0.74
C ALA A 55 -10.19 -2.56 -0.75
N TYR A 56 -9.02 -2.54 -1.39
CA TYR A 56 -8.96 -2.47 -2.85
C TYR A 56 -9.46 -3.79 -3.47
N PRO A 57 -10.26 -3.75 -4.56
CA PRO A 57 -10.71 -4.97 -5.22
C PRO A 57 -9.54 -5.89 -5.59
N GLY A 58 -9.65 -7.18 -5.28
CA GLY A 58 -8.62 -8.19 -5.59
C GLY A 58 -7.59 -8.44 -4.48
N LEU A 59 -7.48 -7.56 -3.48
CA LEU A 59 -6.70 -7.87 -2.27
C LEU A 59 -7.57 -8.70 -1.32
N VAL A 60 -7.05 -9.86 -0.90
CA VAL A 60 -7.82 -10.90 -0.20
C VAL A 60 -7.27 -11.24 1.18
N GLN A 61 -6.03 -10.88 1.46
CA GLN A 61 -5.38 -11.14 2.74
C GLN A 61 -4.66 -9.89 3.21
N PHE A 62 -4.76 -9.62 4.51
CA PHE A 62 -4.21 -8.41 5.11
C PHE A 62 -3.27 -8.75 6.25
N PHE A 63 -2.19 -7.98 6.32
CA PHE A 63 -1.17 -8.11 7.36
C PHE A 63 -0.92 -6.74 7.97
N ALA A 64 -0.84 -6.67 9.28
CA ALA A 64 -0.55 -5.43 9.98
C ALA A 64 0.70 -5.57 10.82
N ARG A 65 1.44 -4.48 10.95
CA ARG A 65 2.34 -4.33 12.09
C ARG A 65 1.59 -3.59 13.18
N TYR A 66 1.54 -4.19 14.36
CA TYR A 66 0.83 -3.67 15.52
C TYR A 66 1.73 -3.75 16.75
N ASP A 67 1.63 -2.73 17.58
CA ASP A 67 2.30 -2.65 18.87
C ASP A 67 1.30 -2.14 19.91
N GLU A 68 1.31 -2.68 21.13
CA GLU A 68 0.32 -2.28 22.14
C GLU A 68 0.45 -0.80 22.54
N ALA A 69 1.69 -0.29 22.60
CA ALA A 69 1.94 1.10 22.97
C ALA A 69 1.54 2.06 21.85
N ASN A 70 1.86 1.72 20.60
CA ASN A 70 1.70 2.62 19.46
C ASN A 70 0.47 2.36 18.58
N GLY A 71 -0.24 1.24 18.77
CA GLY A 71 -1.36 0.81 17.94
C GLY A 71 -0.93 0.25 16.57
N LEU A 72 -1.77 0.42 15.56
CA LEU A 72 -1.46 0.04 14.17
C LEU A 72 -0.36 0.94 13.57
N CYS A 73 0.64 0.33 12.93
CA CYS A 73 1.83 1.05 12.44
C CYS A 73 2.11 0.84 10.95
N SER A 74 1.64 -0.29 10.40
CA SER A 74 1.68 -0.58 8.97
C SER A 74 0.54 -1.52 8.64
N ILE A 75 0.02 -1.42 7.43
CA ILE A 75 -1.00 -2.32 6.90
C ILE A 75 -0.64 -2.68 5.46
N ALA A 76 -0.70 -3.96 5.15
CA ALA A 76 -0.46 -4.50 3.84
C ALA A 76 -1.65 -5.34 3.39
N GLY A 77 -1.97 -5.26 2.10
CA GLY A 77 -2.93 -6.13 1.43
C GLY A 77 -2.27 -6.85 0.28
N VAL A 78 -2.58 -8.14 0.12
CA VAL A 78 -2.03 -8.98 -0.94
C VAL A 78 -3.14 -9.64 -1.76
N THR A 79 -2.92 -9.80 -3.07
CA THR A 79 -3.79 -10.60 -3.92
C THR A 79 -3.68 -12.09 -3.60
N ALA A 80 -4.64 -12.87 -4.07
CA ALA A 80 -4.37 -14.29 -4.29
C ALA A 80 -3.23 -14.42 -5.33
N PRO A 81 -2.43 -15.51 -5.29
CA PRO A 81 -1.48 -15.78 -6.37
C PRO A 81 -2.22 -15.90 -7.70
N PHE A 82 -1.64 -15.35 -8.78
CA PHE A 82 -2.19 -15.46 -10.12
C PHE A 82 -1.78 -16.80 -10.73
N ASP A 83 -2.72 -17.74 -10.80
CA ASP A 83 -2.45 -19.08 -11.32
C ASP A 83 -2.17 -19.06 -12.83
N GLY A 84 -1.11 -19.75 -13.26
CA GLY A 84 -0.71 -19.87 -14.67
C GLY A 84 -0.06 -18.62 -15.28
N ASP A 85 0.17 -17.56 -14.50
CA ASP A 85 0.71 -16.29 -14.99
C ASP A 85 2.25 -16.30 -15.05
N VAL A 86 2.81 -17.22 -15.85
CA VAL A 86 4.27 -17.43 -15.99
C VAL A 86 4.99 -16.17 -16.48
N GLU A 87 4.35 -15.44 -17.39
CA GLU A 87 4.88 -14.18 -17.96
C GLU A 87 4.47 -12.92 -17.17
N GLY A 88 3.79 -13.08 -16.04
CA GLY A 88 3.40 -11.99 -15.15
C GLY A 88 2.44 -10.98 -15.77
N ILE A 89 1.72 -11.34 -16.83
CA ILE A 89 0.83 -10.43 -17.56
C ILE A 89 -0.31 -9.99 -16.66
N ALA A 90 -0.98 -10.92 -15.97
CA ALA A 90 -2.11 -10.61 -15.11
C ALA A 90 -1.67 -9.82 -13.87
N ALA A 91 -0.56 -10.22 -13.24
CA ALA A 91 0.00 -9.52 -12.09
C ALA A 91 0.40 -8.08 -12.44
N ARG A 92 1.05 -7.85 -13.59
CA ARG A 92 1.45 -6.52 -14.05
C ARG A 92 0.24 -5.65 -14.41
N LEU A 93 -0.78 -6.19 -15.07
CA LEU A 93 -2.01 -5.44 -15.35
C LEU A 93 -2.71 -4.99 -14.06
N TYR A 94 -2.78 -5.85 -13.05
CA TYR A 94 -3.33 -5.49 -11.74
C TYR A 94 -2.47 -4.42 -11.06
N PHE A 95 -1.15 -4.60 -11.07
CA PHE A 95 -0.19 -3.62 -10.56
C PHE A 95 -0.37 -2.25 -11.21
N ASP A 96 -0.41 -2.17 -12.54
CA ASP A 96 -0.51 -0.91 -13.29
C ASP A 96 -1.83 -0.20 -13.01
N ALA A 97 -2.94 -0.95 -12.91
CA ALA A 97 -4.24 -0.41 -12.56
C ALA A 97 -4.25 0.18 -11.14
N LEU A 98 -3.68 -0.54 -10.17
CA LEU A 98 -3.59 -0.08 -8.79
C LEU A 98 -2.62 1.10 -8.64
N ALA A 99 -1.47 1.07 -9.31
CA ALA A 99 -0.51 2.17 -9.34
C ALA A 99 -1.12 3.45 -9.95
N THR A 100 -1.92 3.32 -11.01
CA THR A 100 -2.64 4.45 -11.62
C THR A 100 -3.62 5.05 -10.63
N ARG A 101 -4.41 4.21 -9.94
CA ARG A 101 -5.35 4.68 -8.92
C ARG A 101 -4.63 5.37 -7.75
N LEU A 102 -3.57 4.78 -7.23
CA LEU A 102 -2.76 5.36 -6.16
C LEU A 102 -2.12 6.66 -6.60
N SER A 103 -1.67 6.76 -7.85
CA SER A 103 -1.09 8.00 -8.37
C SER A 103 -2.11 9.13 -8.50
N GLY A 104 -3.39 8.80 -8.73
CA GLY A 104 -4.47 9.77 -8.67
C GLY A 104 -4.75 10.32 -7.27
N LEU A 105 -4.40 9.56 -6.21
CA LEU A 105 -4.60 9.95 -4.81
C LEU A 105 -3.38 10.64 -4.21
N TYR A 106 -2.18 10.09 -4.45
CA TYR A 106 -0.94 10.46 -3.76
C TYR A 106 0.10 11.11 -4.68
N GLY A 107 -0.25 11.39 -5.94
CA GLY A 107 0.67 11.92 -6.94
C GLY A 107 1.54 10.85 -7.59
N ALA A 108 2.45 11.27 -8.46
CA ALA A 108 3.24 10.33 -9.25
C ALA A 108 4.17 9.46 -8.39
N ALA A 109 4.16 8.15 -8.64
CA ALA A 109 5.06 7.21 -8.00
C ALA A 109 6.48 7.28 -8.59
N LYS A 110 7.47 6.86 -7.80
CA LYS A 110 8.76 6.42 -8.34
C LYS A 110 8.66 4.93 -8.71
N LEU A 111 8.71 4.64 -10.01
CA LEU A 111 8.67 3.27 -10.53
C LEU A 111 10.08 2.70 -10.66
N TYR A 112 10.25 1.44 -10.25
CA TYR A 112 11.45 0.66 -10.44
C TYR A 112 11.08 -0.67 -11.07
N SER A 113 11.53 -0.89 -12.30
CA SER A 113 11.43 -2.18 -12.95
C SER A 113 12.74 -2.50 -13.65
N PHE A 114 13.43 -3.50 -13.16
CA PHE A 114 14.73 -3.91 -13.68
C PHE A 114 14.96 -5.40 -13.46
N ALA A 115 15.84 -5.97 -14.29
CA ALA A 115 16.37 -7.31 -14.12
C ALA A 115 17.84 -7.20 -13.71
N ILE A 116 18.27 -8.05 -12.78
CA ILE A 116 19.68 -8.24 -12.44
C ILE A 116 20.28 -9.11 -13.53
N PRO A 117 21.34 -8.67 -14.23
CA PRO A 117 22.01 -9.49 -15.23
C PRO A 117 22.76 -10.65 -14.56
N ALA A 118 22.07 -11.74 -14.30
CA ALA A 118 22.63 -12.96 -13.78
C ALA A 118 21.96 -14.14 -14.48
N GLY A 119 22.59 -14.66 -15.54
CA GLY A 119 22.29 -15.92 -16.20
C GLY A 119 20.84 -16.43 -16.12
N THR A 120 19.87 -15.65 -16.59
CA THR A 120 18.47 -16.09 -16.71
C THR A 120 18.23 -16.56 -18.16
N GLY A 121 18.62 -17.80 -18.47
CA GLY A 121 18.15 -18.45 -19.70
C GLY A 121 16.66 -18.75 -19.58
N ASP A 122 15.89 -18.63 -20.68
CA ASP A 122 14.49 -19.05 -20.97
C ASP A 122 13.45 -19.12 -19.82
N ALA A 123 13.72 -18.56 -18.64
CA ALA A 123 12.86 -18.59 -17.48
C ALA A 123 11.79 -17.51 -17.64
N GLY A 124 10.53 -17.88 -17.47
CA GLY A 124 9.41 -16.95 -17.52
C GLY A 124 9.54 -15.83 -16.49
N TRP A 125 8.93 -14.67 -16.79
CA TRP A 125 9.03 -13.44 -15.99
C TRP A 125 8.79 -13.66 -14.48
N SER A 126 7.80 -14.46 -14.10
CA SER A 126 7.45 -14.71 -12.70
C SER A 126 8.50 -15.55 -11.96
N ALA A 127 9.21 -16.44 -12.67
CA ALA A 127 10.33 -17.19 -12.11
C ALA A 127 11.54 -16.27 -11.83
N GLU A 128 11.76 -15.25 -12.66
CA GLU A 128 12.78 -14.24 -12.39
C GLU A 128 12.43 -13.37 -11.17
N ILE A 129 11.14 -13.06 -10.95
CA ILE A 129 10.70 -12.41 -9.70
C ILE A 129 10.94 -13.35 -8.51
N ALA A 130 10.55 -14.62 -8.60
CA ALA A 130 10.67 -15.58 -7.49
C ALA A 130 12.12 -15.81 -7.05
N SER A 131 13.05 -15.78 -8.01
CA SER A 131 14.50 -15.95 -7.75
C SER A 131 15.23 -14.65 -7.37
N GLY A 132 14.53 -13.51 -7.35
CA GLY A 132 15.15 -12.20 -7.11
C GLY A 132 16.00 -11.69 -8.28
N GLY A 133 15.92 -12.34 -9.45
CA GLY A 133 16.54 -11.87 -10.69
C GLY A 133 15.81 -10.69 -11.32
N ARG A 134 14.57 -10.40 -10.90
CA ARG A 134 13.78 -9.27 -11.38
C ARG A 134 13.04 -8.58 -10.23
N TYR A 135 12.85 -7.28 -10.40
CA TYR A 135 12.06 -6.45 -9.50
C TYR A 135 11.03 -5.62 -10.29
N HIS A 136 9.84 -5.47 -9.72
CA HIS A 136 8.77 -4.63 -10.26
C HIS A 136 8.00 -4.00 -9.09
N TYR A 137 8.32 -2.74 -8.78
CA TYR A 137 7.72 -2.03 -7.66
C TYR A 137 7.60 -0.52 -7.91
N ALA A 138 6.61 0.10 -7.27
CA ALA A 138 6.35 1.53 -7.26
C ALA A 138 6.34 2.03 -5.82
N PHE A 139 6.88 3.22 -5.60
CA PHE A 139 6.99 3.81 -4.28
C PHE A 139 6.53 5.26 -4.27
N TRP A 140 5.75 5.61 -3.25
CA TRP A 140 5.36 6.99 -2.95
C TRP A 140 5.97 7.37 -1.60
N HIS A 141 6.71 8.47 -1.58
CA HIS A 141 7.28 9.03 -0.36
C HIS A 141 6.59 10.35 -0.02
N GLY A 142 6.33 10.59 1.27
CA GLY A 142 5.67 11.82 1.70
C GLY A 142 4.29 11.96 1.07
N ALA A 143 3.53 10.86 1.03
CA ALA A 143 2.15 10.87 0.58
C ALA A 143 1.43 12.01 1.32
N PRO A 144 0.82 12.98 0.61
CA PRO A 144 0.47 14.29 1.17
C PRO A 144 -0.67 14.29 2.21
N GLU A 145 -1.09 13.11 2.70
CA GLU A 145 -2.11 12.98 3.73
C GLU A 145 -1.53 12.49 5.06
N GLU A 146 -2.09 13.01 6.14
CA GLU A 146 -1.52 13.09 7.48
C GLU A 146 -1.16 11.74 8.14
N ASP A 147 -1.57 10.61 7.57
CA ASP A 147 -1.38 9.28 8.19
C ASP A 147 -0.35 8.39 7.50
N ALA A 148 -0.19 8.46 6.17
CA ALA A 148 0.69 7.54 5.44
C ALA A 148 2.08 8.15 5.20
N ARG A 149 3.11 7.58 5.83
CA ARG A 149 4.50 7.99 5.62
C ARG A 149 5.03 7.54 4.25
N SER A 150 4.73 6.29 3.89
CA SER A 150 5.16 5.69 2.64
C SER A 150 4.16 4.66 2.14
N ILE A 151 4.13 4.53 0.82
CA ILE A 151 3.32 3.54 0.13
C ILE A 151 4.25 2.77 -0.79
N ALA A 152 4.22 1.45 -0.69
CA ALA A 152 4.96 0.55 -1.57
C ALA A 152 3.97 -0.39 -2.26
N LEU A 153 4.04 -0.46 -3.58
CA LEU A 153 3.34 -1.46 -4.38
C LEU A 153 4.39 -2.32 -5.05
N SER A 154 4.28 -3.64 -4.99
CA SER A 154 5.26 -4.55 -5.58
C SER A 154 4.61 -5.81 -6.13
N VAL A 155 5.23 -6.38 -7.17
CA VAL A 155 4.96 -7.76 -7.58
C VAL A 155 5.98 -8.66 -6.90
N GLY A 156 5.49 -9.66 -6.17
CA GLY A 156 6.28 -10.78 -5.66
C GLY A 156 5.89 -12.07 -6.38
N ALA A 157 6.60 -13.14 -6.10
CA ALA A 157 6.22 -14.48 -6.53
C ALA A 157 6.52 -15.49 -5.44
N ARG A 158 5.70 -16.53 -5.36
CA ARG A 158 5.92 -17.66 -4.46
C ARG A 158 7.07 -18.54 -4.96
N GLU A 159 7.53 -19.44 -4.11
CA GLU A 159 8.54 -20.45 -4.47
C GLU A 159 8.10 -21.32 -5.67
N ASP A 160 6.79 -21.52 -5.83
CA ASP A 160 6.20 -22.24 -6.97
C ASP A 160 6.08 -21.39 -8.25
N GLY A 161 6.62 -20.17 -8.25
CA GLY A 161 6.66 -19.27 -9.40
C GLY A 161 5.36 -18.50 -9.66
N ARG A 162 4.32 -18.66 -8.84
CA ARG A 162 3.07 -17.91 -9.02
C ARG A 162 3.23 -16.47 -8.51
N PRO A 163 3.02 -15.45 -9.37
CA PRO A 163 3.16 -14.06 -8.95
C PRO A 163 1.97 -13.62 -8.09
N PHE A 164 2.17 -12.57 -7.31
CA PHE A 164 1.14 -11.88 -6.52
C PHE A 164 1.48 -10.40 -6.42
N VAL A 165 0.48 -9.56 -6.15
CA VAL A 165 0.68 -8.13 -5.91
C VAL A 165 0.50 -7.82 -4.43
N LEU A 166 1.46 -7.09 -3.87
CA LEU A 166 1.49 -6.63 -2.49
C LEU A 166 1.45 -5.10 -2.47
N LEU A 167 0.50 -4.55 -1.73
CA LEU A 167 0.42 -3.13 -1.41
C LEU A 167 0.64 -2.95 0.08
N THR A 168 1.59 -2.11 0.46
CA THR A 168 1.94 -1.79 1.84
C THR A 168 1.83 -0.29 2.07
N TYR A 169 1.25 0.07 3.21
CA TYR A 169 1.26 1.41 3.77
C TYR A 169 1.99 1.38 5.10
N ASP A 170 3.00 2.22 5.23
CA ASP A 170 3.60 2.51 6.52
C ASP A 170 3.03 3.82 7.04
N PHE A 171 2.53 3.80 8.26
CA PHE A 171 1.96 4.98 8.89
C PHE A 171 3.06 5.87 9.49
N VAL A 172 2.70 7.11 9.81
CA VAL A 172 3.62 8.09 10.43
C VAL A 172 4.24 7.64 11.75
N ASN A 173 3.60 6.71 12.47
CA ASN A 173 4.11 6.11 13.71
C ASN A 173 4.98 4.85 13.50
N PHE A 174 5.26 4.45 12.25
CA PHE A 174 5.98 3.20 11.94
C PHE A 174 7.31 3.06 12.69
N ASP A 175 8.13 4.11 12.73
CA ASP A 175 9.45 4.06 13.37
C ASP A 175 9.35 3.76 14.87
N ARG A 176 8.32 4.28 15.55
CA ARG A 176 8.11 4.00 16.99
C ARG A 176 7.86 2.51 17.24
N CYS A 177 7.20 1.83 16.30
CA CYS A 177 6.93 0.39 16.40
C CYS A 177 8.13 -0.48 16.01
N VAL A 178 9.10 0.09 15.30
CA VAL A 178 10.41 -0.54 15.09
C VAL A 178 11.25 -0.42 16.36
N GLU A 179 11.27 0.76 16.98
CA GLU A 179 12.02 1.05 18.21
C GLU A 179 11.53 0.24 19.42
N THR A 180 10.22 0.23 19.71
CA THR A 180 9.66 -0.54 20.84
C THR A 180 10.02 -2.03 20.74
N ARG A 181 9.98 -2.59 19.53
CA ARG A 181 10.30 -4.00 19.32
C ARG A 181 11.79 -4.29 19.52
N ALA A 182 12.67 -3.44 19.01
CA ALA A 182 14.11 -3.60 19.22
C ALA A 182 14.47 -3.57 20.72
N LEU A 183 13.73 -2.81 21.52
CA LEU A 183 13.88 -2.76 22.98
C LEU A 183 13.27 -3.99 23.69
N GLY A 184 12.19 -4.57 23.17
CA GLY A 184 11.57 -5.79 23.71
C GLY A 184 12.31 -7.08 23.36
N GLU A 185 13.07 -7.09 22.26
CA GLU A 185 13.93 -8.22 21.83
C GLU A 185 15.35 -8.15 22.41
N ALA A 186 15.73 -7.05 23.07
CA ALA A 186 17.00 -6.97 23.78
C ALA A 186 17.00 -7.98 24.95
N PRO A 187 17.99 -8.90 25.04
CA PRO A 187 18.05 -9.82 26.17
C PRO A 187 18.14 -8.99 27.46
N ALA A 188 17.27 -9.29 28.42
CA ALA A 188 17.38 -8.76 29.76
C ALA A 188 18.81 -9.01 30.27
N LEU A 189 19.54 -7.92 30.52
CA LEU A 189 20.90 -7.96 31.08
C LEU A 189 20.89 -8.60 32.48
#